data_AF-A0A7C4F6G1-F1
#
_entry.id   AF-A0A7C4F6G1-F1
#
_cell.length_a   1.000
_cell.length_b   1.000
_cell.length_c   1.000
_cell.angle_alpha   90.00
_cell.angle_beta   90.00
_cell.angle_gamma   90.00
#
_symmetry.space_group_name_H-M   'P 1'
#
loop_
_entity.id
_entity.type
_entity.pdbx_description
1 polymer ?
#
loop_
_entity_poly.entity_id
_entity_poly.type
_entity_poly.pdbx_seq_one_letter_code
_entity_poly.pdbx_strand_id
1 'polypeptide(L)'
;MEQRIIDAANKYAGYAIKLKDFDEQHILSESVPEKAGLALLKLYFALHLEAGLSKCEELLDEDSDEETINAVADAAQAIGSAADDAFSDVWLQASRDRDFAEKIEETTGDSSADGPCALLIKLYKCEGIIREAYRSASNFPLLGGIYGDSDTQPDFGVVTNQEDYIMKRTGIDIYRLLETKQNLIDDIERLVGGPERIERLCAGGNISESAYE
;
A
#
# COMPACT_ATOMS: atom_id res chain seq x y z
N MET A 1 7.82 -23.34 12.73
CA MET A 1 6.84 -22.33 12.28
C MET A 1 7.61 -21.20 11.63
N GLU A 2 8.62 -20.69 12.33
CA GLU A 2 9.70 -19.79 11.89
C GLU A 2 10.19 -20.04 10.46
N GLN A 3 10.62 -21.24 10.10
CA GLN A 3 11.07 -21.50 8.71
C GLN A 3 10.03 -21.12 7.64
N ARG A 4 8.73 -21.32 7.91
CA ARG A 4 7.67 -20.91 6.96
C ARG A 4 7.53 -19.39 6.88
N ILE A 5 7.77 -18.69 7.99
CA ILE A 5 7.76 -17.23 8.06
C ILE A 5 8.97 -16.69 7.28
N ILE A 6 10.16 -17.24 7.52
CA ILE A 6 11.40 -16.90 6.80
C ILE A 6 11.21 -17.11 5.29
N ASP A 7 10.71 -18.29 4.87
CA ASP A 7 10.50 -18.60 3.46
C ASP A 7 9.50 -17.62 2.81
N ALA A 8 8.42 -17.27 3.52
CA ALA A 8 7.43 -16.32 3.04
C ALA A 8 7.99 -14.89 2.95
N ALA A 9 8.68 -14.41 3.99
CA ALA A 9 9.30 -13.09 4.02
C ALA A 9 10.34 -12.94 2.90
N ASN A 10 11.21 -13.93 2.71
CA ASN A 10 12.18 -13.96 1.61
C ASN A 10 11.50 -13.97 0.24
N LYS A 11 10.38 -14.68 0.09
CA LYS A 11 9.57 -14.67 -1.13
C LYS A 11 9.01 -13.27 -1.40
N TYR A 12 8.44 -12.60 -0.40
CA TYR A 12 7.91 -11.24 -0.54
C TYR A 12 9.01 -10.21 -0.85
N ALA A 13 10.16 -10.29 -0.18
CA ALA A 13 11.33 -9.47 -0.49
C ALA A 13 11.76 -9.66 -1.95
N GLY A 14 11.83 -10.91 -2.41
CA GLY A 14 12.15 -11.24 -3.81
C GLY A 14 11.15 -10.65 -4.81
N TYR A 15 9.86 -10.59 -4.47
CA TYR A 15 8.83 -9.95 -5.29
C TYR A 15 8.97 -8.43 -5.31
N ALA A 16 9.20 -7.80 -4.18
CA ALA A 16 9.42 -6.36 -4.08
C ALA A 16 10.63 -5.91 -4.91
N ILE A 17 11.73 -6.67 -4.91
CA ILE A 17 12.91 -6.39 -5.73
C ILE A 17 12.57 -6.45 -7.23
N LYS A 18 11.89 -7.52 -7.66
CA LYS A 18 11.48 -7.69 -9.07
C LYS A 18 10.51 -6.63 -9.55
N LEU A 19 9.71 -6.07 -8.64
CA LEU A 19 8.73 -5.04 -8.96
C LEU A 19 9.35 -3.76 -9.51
N LYS A 20 10.61 -3.47 -9.17
CA LYS A 20 11.33 -2.31 -9.70
C LYS A 20 11.49 -2.39 -11.21
N ASP A 21 11.83 -3.58 -11.71
CA ASP A 21 12.03 -3.88 -13.13
C ASP A 21 10.74 -4.36 -13.83
N PHE A 22 9.60 -4.35 -13.13
CA PHE A 22 8.33 -4.75 -13.69
C PHE A 22 7.91 -3.79 -14.81
N ASP A 23 7.75 -4.32 -16.02
CA ASP A 23 7.33 -3.61 -17.22
C ASP A 23 6.23 -4.44 -17.88
N GLU A 24 4.98 -4.21 -17.45
CA GLU A 24 3.83 -4.83 -18.09
C GLU A 24 3.10 -3.79 -18.93
N GLN A 25 3.29 -3.92 -20.24
CA GLN A 25 2.59 -3.14 -21.25
C GLN A 25 1.18 -3.74 -21.41
N HIS A 26 0.16 -2.90 -21.45
CA HIS A 26 -1.23 -3.23 -21.83
C HIS A 26 -2.21 -3.86 -20.81
N ILE A 27 -1.95 -3.93 -19.50
CA ILE A 27 -2.99 -4.48 -18.57
C ILE A 27 -4.21 -3.56 -18.45
N LEU A 28 -3.99 -2.24 -18.46
CA LEU A 28 -5.06 -1.27 -18.25
C LEU A 28 -5.51 -0.78 -19.61
N SER A 29 -6.59 -1.37 -20.12
CA SER A 29 -7.26 -1.00 -21.38
C SER A 29 -8.04 0.33 -21.31
N GLU A 30 -7.90 1.06 -20.21
CA GLU A 30 -8.68 2.26 -19.90
C GLU A 30 -7.83 3.54 -20.04
N SER A 31 -8.51 4.69 -20.04
CA SER A 31 -8.04 6.06 -20.32
C SER A 31 -6.95 6.65 -19.39
N VAL A 32 -6.00 5.84 -18.92
CA VAL A 32 -4.85 6.27 -18.12
C VAL A 32 -3.56 6.10 -18.93
N PRO A 33 -2.63 7.06 -18.85
CA PRO A 33 -1.32 6.92 -19.49
C PRO A 33 -0.64 5.62 -19.07
N GLU A 34 -0.03 4.91 -20.02
CA GLU A 34 0.58 3.59 -19.76
C GLU A 34 1.54 3.59 -18.56
N LYS A 35 2.39 4.62 -18.45
CA LYS A 35 3.31 4.80 -17.31
C LYS A 35 2.60 5.01 -15.98
N ALA A 36 1.48 5.71 -15.98
CA ALA A 36 0.66 5.89 -14.79
C ALA A 36 -0.03 4.59 -14.41
N GLY A 37 -0.54 3.86 -15.40
CA GLY A 37 -1.11 2.54 -15.20
C GLY A 37 -0.11 1.55 -14.61
N LEU A 38 1.11 1.50 -15.14
CA LEU A 38 2.19 0.67 -14.61
C LEU A 38 2.56 1.06 -13.17
N ALA A 39 2.68 2.35 -12.87
CA ALA A 39 2.99 2.81 -11.52
C ALA A 39 1.88 2.45 -10.51
N LEU A 40 0.61 2.58 -10.90
CA LEU A 40 -0.53 2.16 -10.11
C LEU A 40 -0.51 0.65 -9.82
N LEU A 41 -0.19 -0.18 -10.82
CA LEU A 41 -0.06 -1.62 -10.65
C LEU A 41 1.10 -2.01 -9.73
N LYS A 42 2.26 -1.36 -9.89
CA LYS A 42 3.40 -1.55 -8.98
C LYS A 42 2.98 -1.20 -7.55
N LEU A 43 2.29 -0.08 -7.36
CA LEU A 43 1.80 0.29 -6.02
C LEU A 43 0.87 -0.79 -5.46
N TYR A 44 -0.11 -1.25 -6.23
CA TYR A 44 -0.99 -2.35 -5.82
C TYR A 44 -0.22 -3.59 -5.37
N PHE A 45 0.72 -4.07 -6.19
CA PHE A 45 1.50 -5.26 -5.84
C PHE A 45 2.32 -5.04 -4.57
N ALA A 46 2.94 -3.87 -4.40
CA ALA A 46 3.68 -3.57 -3.18
C ALA A 46 2.77 -3.58 -1.93
N LEU A 47 1.58 -2.98 -2.01
CA LEU A 47 0.63 -2.97 -0.90
C LEU A 47 0.01 -4.36 -0.64
N HIS A 48 -0.13 -5.20 -1.67
CA HIS A 48 -0.55 -6.60 -1.52
C HIS A 48 0.53 -7.42 -0.77
N LEU A 49 1.81 -7.23 -1.12
CA LEU A 49 2.93 -7.83 -0.41
C LEU A 49 2.99 -7.39 1.05
N GLU A 50 2.76 -6.10 1.31
CA GLU A 50 2.69 -5.53 2.66
C GLU A 50 1.61 -6.24 3.48
N ALA A 51 0.38 -6.37 2.95
CA ALA A 51 -0.70 -7.10 3.62
C ALA A 51 -0.38 -8.58 3.87
N GLY A 52 0.38 -9.21 2.97
CA GLY A 52 0.93 -10.56 3.16
C GLY A 52 1.96 -10.63 4.28
N LEU A 53 2.85 -9.64 4.37
CA LEU A 53 3.89 -9.56 5.39
C LEU A 53 3.32 -9.24 6.77
N SER A 54 2.28 -8.41 6.89
CA SER A 54 1.63 -8.15 8.18
C SER A 54 1.12 -9.42 8.85
N LYS A 55 0.66 -10.40 8.07
CA LYS A 55 0.28 -11.73 8.59
C LYS A 55 1.49 -12.52 9.13
N CYS A 56 2.68 -12.26 8.60
CA CYS A 56 3.92 -12.83 9.11
C CYS A 56 4.34 -12.15 10.42
N GLU A 57 4.21 -10.81 10.49
CA GLU A 57 4.46 -10.01 11.69
C GLU A 57 3.55 -10.41 12.85
N GLU A 58 2.26 -10.68 12.60
CA GLU A 58 1.30 -11.16 13.59
C GLU A 58 1.65 -12.53 14.20
N LEU A 59 2.50 -13.30 13.53
CA LEU A 59 2.97 -14.61 14.01
C LEU A 59 4.28 -14.53 14.80
N LEU A 60 4.92 -13.35 14.85
CA LEU A 60 6.11 -13.13 15.66
C LEU A 60 5.72 -12.93 17.13
N ASP A 61 6.54 -13.45 18.02
CA ASP A 61 6.42 -13.32 19.47
C ASP A 61 7.78 -13.04 20.13
N GLU A 62 7.79 -12.91 21.46
CA GLU A 62 9.00 -12.62 22.23
C GLU A 62 10.06 -13.74 22.17
N ASP A 63 9.66 -14.95 21.77
CA ASP A 63 10.52 -16.13 21.68
C ASP A 63 11.04 -16.38 20.25
N SER A 64 10.57 -15.60 19.27
CA SER A 64 10.96 -15.74 17.86
C SER A 64 12.45 -15.45 17.66
N ASP A 65 13.12 -16.31 16.88
CA ASP A 65 14.55 -16.16 16.67
C ASP A 65 14.93 -14.89 15.86
N GLU A 66 16.19 -14.45 16.05
CA GLU A 66 16.72 -13.25 15.40
C GLU A 66 16.70 -13.38 13.86
N GLU A 67 16.87 -14.59 13.33
CA GLU A 67 16.83 -14.85 11.88
C GLU A 67 15.43 -14.59 11.30
N THR A 68 14.38 -15.02 11.99
CA THR A 68 12.99 -14.80 11.60
C THR A 68 12.64 -13.32 11.66
N ILE A 69 13.03 -12.63 12.74
CA ILE A 69 12.82 -11.18 12.89
C ILE A 69 13.53 -10.42 11.76
N ASN A 70 14.79 -10.75 11.49
CA ASN A 70 15.57 -10.09 10.43
C ASN A 70 14.97 -10.34 9.04
N ALA A 71 14.52 -11.57 8.74
CA ALA A 71 13.90 -11.89 7.46
C ALA A 71 12.62 -11.05 7.22
N VAL A 72 11.79 -10.88 8.25
CA VAL A 72 10.59 -10.04 8.19
C VAL A 72 10.96 -8.56 8.03
N ALA A 73 11.95 -8.07 8.78
CA ALA A 73 12.42 -6.68 8.68
C ALA A 73 13.00 -6.35 7.30
N ASP A 74 13.81 -7.24 6.73
CA ASP A 74 14.39 -7.09 5.40
C ASP A 74 13.30 -7.08 4.32
N ALA A 75 12.29 -7.94 4.46
CA ALA A 75 11.12 -7.95 3.58
C ALA A 75 10.32 -6.65 3.68
N ALA A 76 10.07 -6.16 4.91
CA ALA A 76 9.36 -4.90 5.14
C ALA A 76 10.10 -3.72 4.48
N GLN A 77 11.44 -3.67 4.61
CA GLN A 77 12.25 -2.64 3.98
C GLN A 77 12.18 -2.69 2.45
N ALA A 78 12.27 -3.90 1.86
CA ALA A 78 12.19 -4.07 0.41
C ALA A 78 10.81 -3.66 -0.14
N ILE A 79 9.74 -4.10 0.52
CA ILE A 79 8.35 -3.76 0.16
C ILE A 79 8.10 -2.26 0.31
N GLY A 80 8.52 -1.68 1.43
CA GLY A 80 8.39 -0.24 1.69
C GLY A 80 9.09 0.59 0.61
N SER A 81 10.32 0.23 0.24
CA SER A 81 11.03 0.89 -0.86
C SER A 81 10.29 0.78 -2.19
N ALA A 82 9.73 -0.40 -2.51
CA ALA A 82 8.99 -0.59 -3.75
C ALA A 82 7.67 0.20 -3.78
N ALA A 83 6.97 0.27 -2.64
CA ALA A 83 5.76 1.06 -2.48
C ALA A 83 6.04 2.56 -2.62
N ASP A 84 7.13 3.05 -2.01
CA ASP A 84 7.54 4.46 -2.07
C ASP A 84 7.96 4.88 -3.49
N ASP A 85 8.73 4.04 -4.18
CA ASP A 85 9.12 4.25 -5.57
C ASP A 85 7.85 4.33 -6.46
N ALA A 86 6.94 3.36 -6.34
CA ALA A 86 5.72 3.31 -7.13
C ALA A 86 4.76 4.48 -6.83
N PHE A 87 4.59 4.83 -5.56
CA PHE A 87 3.76 5.97 -5.15
C PHE A 87 4.29 7.27 -5.74
N SER A 88 5.61 7.47 -5.68
CA SER A 88 6.28 8.65 -6.24
C SER A 88 6.12 8.71 -7.76
N ASP A 89 6.18 7.57 -8.45
CA ASP A 89 5.95 7.49 -9.89
C ASP A 89 4.52 7.88 -10.27
N VAL A 90 3.49 7.42 -9.53
CA VAL A 90 2.10 7.84 -9.75
C VAL A 90 1.96 9.36 -9.61
N TRP A 91 2.49 9.93 -8.52
CA TRP A 91 2.48 11.37 -8.30
C TRP A 91 3.18 12.13 -9.42
N LEU A 92 4.33 11.65 -9.87
CA LEU A 92 5.08 12.25 -10.97
C LEU A 92 4.29 12.22 -12.29
N GLN A 93 3.60 11.12 -12.60
CA GLN A 93 2.74 11.07 -13.79
C GLN A 93 1.57 12.05 -13.67
N ALA A 94 0.90 12.11 -12.51
CA ALA A 94 -0.18 13.07 -12.27
C ALA A 94 0.30 14.53 -12.40
N SER A 95 1.54 14.83 -11.98
CA SER A 95 2.12 16.18 -12.14
C SER A 95 2.37 16.58 -13.60
N ARG A 96 2.47 15.59 -14.51
CA ARG A 96 2.81 15.77 -15.93
C ARG A 96 1.59 15.65 -16.85
N ASP A 97 0.54 14.99 -16.40
CA ASP A 97 -0.69 14.74 -17.15
C ASP A 97 -1.89 15.26 -16.37
N ARG A 98 -2.47 16.35 -16.88
CA ARG A 98 -3.61 17.02 -16.25
C ARG A 98 -4.86 16.15 -16.27
N ASP A 99 -5.11 15.42 -17.35
CA ASP A 99 -6.32 14.61 -17.49
C ASP A 99 -6.26 13.43 -16.51
N PHE A 100 -5.06 12.85 -16.32
CA PHE A 100 -4.85 11.85 -15.29
C PHE A 100 -5.01 12.41 -13.86
N ALA A 101 -4.48 13.60 -13.58
CA ALA A 101 -4.66 14.25 -12.28
C ALA A 101 -6.14 14.54 -11.97
N GLU A 102 -6.88 15.06 -12.95
CA GLU A 102 -8.32 15.32 -12.82
C GLU A 102 -9.10 14.02 -12.58
N LYS A 103 -8.74 12.94 -13.28
CA LYS A 103 -9.31 11.61 -13.05
C LYS A 103 -9.06 11.08 -11.63
N ILE A 104 -7.87 11.32 -11.05
CA ILE A 104 -7.60 10.99 -9.65
C ILE A 104 -8.54 11.77 -8.73
N GLU A 105 -8.67 13.08 -8.93
CA GLU A 105 -9.51 13.94 -8.10
C GLU A 105 -10.99 13.53 -8.16
N GLU A 106 -11.52 13.27 -9.35
CA GLU A 106 -12.91 12.88 -9.60
C GLU A 106 -13.26 11.47 -9.06
N THR A 107 -12.27 10.61 -8.88
CA THR A 107 -12.50 9.25 -8.36
C THR A 107 -12.97 9.31 -6.90
N THR A 108 -14.22 8.89 -6.66
CA THR A 108 -14.85 8.85 -5.33
C THR A 108 -14.98 7.43 -4.80
N GLY A 109 -15.08 7.27 -3.47
CA GLY A 109 -15.09 5.95 -2.81
C GLY A 109 -16.29 5.05 -3.12
N ASP A 110 -17.45 5.60 -3.49
CA ASP A 110 -18.75 4.89 -3.45
C ASP A 110 -19.23 4.25 -4.76
N SER A 111 -18.41 4.19 -5.82
CA SER A 111 -18.83 3.53 -7.07
C SER A 111 -18.80 2.00 -6.97
N SER A 112 -19.97 1.35 -7.10
CA SER A 112 -20.19 -0.09 -6.95
C SER A 112 -20.00 -0.92 -8.24
N ALA A 113 -19.33 -0.39 -9.26
CA ALA A 113 -19.07 -1.08 -10.52
C ALA A 113 -17.79 -0.55 -11.19
N ASP A 114 -16.70 -0.51 -10.44
CA ASP A 114 -15.44 0.03 -10.93
C ASP A 114 -14.61 -1.00 -11.68
N GLY A 115 -14.11 -0.58 -12.84
CA GLY A 115 -13.06 -1.30 -13.56
C GLY A 115 -11.75 -1.32 -12.76
N PRO A 116 -10.78 -2.18 -13.15
CA PRO A 116 -9.51 -2.34 -12.43
C PRO A 116 -8.76 -1.01 -12.28
N CYS A 117 -8.85 -0.12 -13.26
CA CYS A 117 -8.20 1.19 -13.21
C CYS A 117 -8.76 2.09 -12.10
N ALA A 118 -10.08 2.18 -11.98
CA ALA A 118 -10.74 2.98 -10.95
C ALA A 118 -10.42 2.45 -9.54
N LEU A 119 -10.40 1.13 -9.36
CA LEU A 119 -9.99 0.51 -8.09
C LEU A 119 -8.52 0.81 -7.74
N LEU A 120 -7.61 0.76 -8.72
CA LEU A 120 -6.21 1.12 -8.50
C LEU A 120 -6.04 2.60 -8.09
N ILE A 121 -6.79 3.52 -8.71
CA ILE A 121 -6.79 4.93 -8.33
C ILE A 121 -7.34 5.11 -6.92
N LYS A 122 -8.43 4.41 -6.56
CA LYS A 122 -8.98 4.41 -5.20
C LYS A 122 -7.95 3.93 -4.18
N LEU A 123 -7.21 2.86 -4.49
CA LEU A 123 -6.16 2.33 -3.63
C LEU A 123 -5.04 3.37 -3.44
N TYR A 124 -4.58 4.01 -4.52
CA TYR A 124 -3.61 5.11 -4.45
C TYR A 124 -4.09 6.26 -3.56
N LYS A 125 -5.36 6.70 -3.71
CA LYS A 125 -5.92 7.77 -2.85
C LYS A 125 -6.00 7.34 -1.39
N CYS A 126 -6.47 6.12 -1.13
CA CYS A 126 -6.58 5.56 0.21
C CYS A 126 -5.20 5.55 0.90
N GLU A 127 -4.20 5.02 0.21
CA GLU A 127 -2.81 4.98 0.68
C GLU A 127 -2.25 6.40 0.90
N GLY A 128 -2.54 7.34 0.00
CA GLY A 128 -2.13 8.73 0.16
C GLY A 128 -2.69 9.41 1.41
N ILE A 129 -3.96 9.16 1.73
CA ILE A 129 -4.60 9.68 2.95
C ILE A 129 -3.95 9.08 4.19
N ILE A 130 -3.72 7.75 4.20
CA ILE A 130 -3.04 7.06 5.31
C ILE A 130 -1.65 7.64 5.54
N ARG A 131 -0.83 7.74 4.48
CA ARG A 131 0.54 8.29 4.54
C ARG A 131 0.57 9.72 5.08
N GLU A 132 -0.32 10.59 4.60
CA GLU A 132 -0.35 11.99 5.04
C GLU A 132 -0.86 12.13 6.47
N ALA A 133 -1.79 11.26 6.90
CA ALA A 133 -2.25 11.22 8.28
C ALA A 133 -1.13 10.81 9.24
N TYR A 134 -0.37 9.75 8.92
CA TYR A 134 0.79 9.33 9.72
C TYR A 134 1.92 10.37 9.68
N ARG A 135 2.21 10.99 8.54
CA ARG A 135 3.17 12.10 8.44
C ARG A 135 2.75 13.30 9.30
N SER A 136 1.46 13.62 9.32
CA SER A 136 0.92 14.68 10.15
C SER A 136 1.04 14.35 11.64
N ALA A 137 0.87 13.08 12.02
CA ALA A 137 0.97 12.61 13.40
C ALA A 137 2.42 12.49 13.90
N SER A 138 3.37 12.07 13.06
CA SER A 138 4.77 11.86 13.44
C SER A 138 5.49 13.13 13.89
N ASN A 139 4.98 14.30 13.51
CA ASN A 139 5.44 15.60 13.99
C ASN A 139 5.01 15.93 15.44
N PHE A 140 4.21 15.07 16.08
CA PHE A 140 3.67 15.28 17.42
C PHE A 140 4.06 14.10 18.31
N PRO A 141 5.02 14.27 19.24
CA PRO A 141 5.40 13.19 20.13
C PRO A 141 4.21 12.77 20.99
N LEU A 142 3.89 11.47 20.96
CA LEU A 142 2.94 10.82 21.87
C LEU A 142 3.54 10.77 23.27
N LEU A 143 3.63 11.91 23.94
CA LEU A 143 4.06 11.95 25.33
C LEU A 143 2.85 11.62 26.21
N GLY A 144 2.80 10.36 26.63
CA GLY A 144 2.08 9.98 27.85
C GLY A 144 2.70 10.71 29.04
N GLY A 145 2.18 11.89 29.38
CA GLY A 145 2.65 12.65 30.54
C GLY A 145 2.37 14.13 30.44
N ILE A 146 1.27 14.56 31.07
CA ILE A 146 1.08 15.87 31.72
C ILE A 146 1.67 17.06 30.94
N TYR A 147 0.95 17.57 29.94
CA TYR A 147 1.02 18.99 29.61
C TYR A 147 0.25 19.76 30.69
N GLY A 148 0.91 19.93 31.83
CA GLY A 148 0.53 20.90 32.83
C GLY A 148 0.88 22.29 32.31
N ASP A 149 -0.12 23.16 32.36
CA ASP A 149 -0.11 24.61 32.23
C ASP A 149 0.01 25.24 30.83
N SER A 150 -1.15 25.68 30.34
CA SER A 150 -1.51 27.09 30.09
C SER A 150 -2.19 27.35 28.74
N ASP A 151 -3.51 27.55 28.83
CA ASP A 151 -4.39 28.41 28.02
C ASP A 151 -4.44 28.28 26.49
N THR A 152 -3.75 27.33 25.85
CA THR A 152 -3.71 27.28 24.37
C THR A 152 -3.79 25.89 23.71
N GLN A 153 -4.07 24.81 24.43
CA GLN A 153 -4.19 23.49 23.80
C GLN A 153 -5.60 22.88 23.87
N PRO A 154 -6.09 22.26 22.79
CA PRO A 154 -7.38 21.58 22.81
C PRO A 154 -7.32 20.35 23.72
N ASP A 155 -8.36 20.18 24.52
CA ASP A 155 -8.56 19.09 25.48
C ASP A 155 -8.82 17.77 24.74
N PHE A 156 -7.75 17.09 24.32
CA PHE A 156 -7.85 15.83 23.56
C PHE A 156 -7.91 14.57 24.44
N GLY A 157 -7.93 14.70 25.77
CA GLY A 157 -7.83 13.56 26.69
C GLY A 157 -6.53 12.75 26.52
N VAL A 158 -6.41 11.62 27.21
CA VAL A 158 -5.25 10.73 27.07
C VAL A 158 -5.25 10.12 25.66
N VAL A 159 -4.15 10.28 24.93
CA VAL A 159 -3.93 9.68 23.62
C VAL A 159 -2.81 8.66 23.78
N THR A 160 -3.10 7.38 23.55
CA THR A 160 -2.20 6.26 23.84
C THR A 160 -1.47 5.71 22.61
N ASN A 161 -1.96 5.99 21.40
CA ASN A 161 -1.36 5.58 20.13
C ASN A 161 -1.56 6.66 19.05
N GLN A 162 -0.92 6.49 17.88
CA GLN A 162 -0.92 7.51 16.82
C GLN A 162 -2.27 7.58 16.11
N GLU A 163 -2.98 6.46 16.02
CA GLU A 163 -4.27 6.33 15.36
C GLU A 163 -5.36 7.12 16.09
N ASP A 164 -5.41 7.02 17.42
CA ASP A 164 -6.30 7.81 18.27
C ASP A 164 -5.99 9.31 18.16
N TYR A 165 -4.70 9.65 18.04
CA TYR A 165 -4.26 11.03 17.83
C TYR A 165 -4.81 11.59 16.51
N ILE A 166 -4.63 10.83 15.43
CA ILE A 166 -5.10 11.18 14.09
C ILE A 166 -6.62 11.37 14.15
N MET A 167 -7.37 10.38 14.65
CA MET A 167 -8.83 10.43 14.70
C MET A 167 -9.33 11.66 15.46
N LYS A 168 -8.76 11.94 16.63
CA LYS A 168 -9.18 13.10 17.44
C LYS A 168 -8.87 14.44 16.76
N ARG A 169 -7.75 14.54 16.05
CA ARG A 169 -7.27 15.81 15.50
C ARG A 169 -7.80 16.10 14.10
N THR A 170 -7.88 15.10 13.24
CA THR A 170 -8.26 15.25 11.83
C THR A 170 -9.65 14.71 11.54
N GLY A 171 -10.24 13.91 12.44
CA GLY A 171 -11.49 13.19 12.20
C GLY A 171 -11.33 12.01 11.26
N ILE A 172 -10.10 11.62 10.91
CA ILE A 172 -9.81 10.50 10.02
C ILE A 172 -9.74 9.21 10.83
N ASP A 173 -10.62 8.26 10.50
CA ASP A 173 -10.62 6.92 11.07
C ASP A 173 -9.63 6.02 10.30
N ILE A 174 -8.42 5.88 10.85
CA ILE A 174 -7.35 5.08 10.23
C ILE A 174 -7.72 3.60 10.15
N TYR A 175 -8.38 3.05 11.16
CA TYR A 175 -8.77 1.64 11.14
C TYR A 175 -9.76 1.35 10.01
N ARG A 176 -10.73 2.24 9.81
CA ARG A 176 -11.65 2.14 8.67
C ARG A 176 -10.95 2.31 7.32
N LEU A 177 -9.94 3.17 7.23
CA LEU A 177 -9.13 3.32 6.01
C LEU A 177 -8.28 2.07 5.73
N LEU A 178 -7.70 1.43 6.75
CA LEU A 178 -6.96 0.17 6.61
C LEU A 178 -7.89 -0.96 6.16
N GLU A 179 -9.10 -1.05 6.71
CA GLU A 179 -10.14 -1.98 6.24
C GLU A 179 -10.50 -1.71 4.77
N THR A 180 -10.67 -0.44 4.40
CA THR A 180 -10.95 -0.04 3.00
C THR A 180 -9.79 -0.39 2.07
N LYS A 181 -8.54 -0.17 2.50
CA LYS A 181 -7.33 -0.56 1.76
C LYS A 181 -7.32 -2.06 1.51
N GLN A 182 -7.60 -2.88 2.53
CA GLN A 182 -7.65 -4.34 2.37
C GLN A 182 -8.76 -4.78 1.41
N ASN A 183 -9.97 -4.21 1.53
CA ASN A 183 -11.08 -4.52 0.63
C ASN A 183 -10.73 -4.17 -0.84
N LEU A 184 -10.06 -3.04 -1.07
CA LEU A 184 -9.60 -2.66 -2.40
C LEU A 184 -8.54 -3.62 -2.94
N ILE A 185 -7.59 -4.07 -2.11
CA ILE A 185 -6.59 -5.07 -2.49
C ILE A 185 -7.28 -6.37 -2.92
N ASP A 186 -8.23 -6.86 -2.14
CA ASP A 186 -8.97 -8.09 -2.44
C ASP A 186 -9.81 -7.97 -3.73
N ASP A 187 -10.45 -6.82 -3.95
CA ASP A 187 -11.24 -6.56 -5.16
C ASP A 187 -10.36 -6.44 -6.42
N ILE A 188 -9.20 -5.79 -6.31
CA ILE A 188 -8.22 -5.71 -7.41
C ILE A 188 -7.65 -7.10 -7.68
N GLU A 189 -7.35 -7.90 -6.66
CA GLU A 189 -6.82 -9.25 -6.83
C GLU A 189 -7.74 -10.13 -7.67
N ARG A 190 -9.06 -10.01 -7.51
CA ARG A 190 -10.02 -10.76 -8.33
C ARG A 190 -10.00 -10.39 -9.81
N LEU A 191 -9.55 -9.19 -10.16
CA LEU A 191 -9.53 -8.68 -11.54
C LEU A 191 -8.14 -8.77 -12.18
N VAL A 192 -7.09 -8.49 -11.40
CA VAL A 192 -5.70 -8.34 -11.87
C VAL A 192 -4.83 -9.53 -11.42
N GLY A 193 -5.24 -10.27 -10.40
CA GLY A 193 -4.49 -11.38 -9.82
C GLY A 193 -3.49 -10.94 -8.74
N GLY A 194 -3.00 -11.92 -7.99
CA GLY A 194 -2.05 -11.73 -6.88
C GLY A 194 -0.59 -11.58 -7.31
N PRO A 195 0.33 -11.40 -6.34
CA PRO A 195 1.74 -11.11 -6.56
C PRO A 195 2.51 -12.26 -7.24
N GLU A 196 1.99 -13.50 -7.27
CA GLU A 196 2.55 -14.59 -8.07
C GLU A 196 2.55 -14.27 -9.58
N ARG A 197 1.74 -13.31 -10.01
CA ARG A 197 1.77 -12.80 -11.38
C ARG A 197 3.11 -12.11 -11.68
N ILE A 198 3.77 -11.50 -10.70
CA ILE A 198 5.11 -10.87 -10.84
C ILE A 198 6.13 -11.91 -11.34
N GLU A 199 6.11 -13.14 -10.81
CA GLU A 199 7.02 -14.20 -11.28
C GLU A 199 6.76 -14.60 -12.74
N ARG A 200 5.48 -14.79 -13.10
CA ARG A 200 5.10 -15.20 -14.45
C ARG A 200 5.54 -14.19 -15.50
N LEU A 201 5.53 -12.91 -15.14
CA LEU A 201 5.81 -11.82 -16.05
C LEU A 201 7.30 -11.47 -16.09
N CYS A 202 7.98 -11.44 -14.94
CA CYS A 202 9.43 -11.22 -14.89
C CYS A 202 10.23 -12.41 -15.45
N ALA A 203 9.65 -13.61 -15.55
CA ALA A 203 10.29 -14.78 -16.13
C ALA A 203 10.29 -14.81 -17.67
N GLY A 204 9.74 -13.79 -18.36
CA GLY A 204 9.79 -13.69 -19.82
C GLY A 204 8.88 -14.67 -20.57
N GLY A 205 7.81 -15.15 -19.94
CA GLY A 205 6.79 -15.93 -20.64
C GLY A 205 5.87 -15.01 -21.43
N ASN A 206 6.05 -14.93 -22.75
CA ASN A 206 5.00 -14.45 -23.66
C ASN A 206 3.70 -15.16 -23.30
N ILE A 207 2.77 -14.45 -22.65
CA ILE A 207 1.39 -14.93 -22.55
C ILE A 207 0.82 -14.71 -23.94
N SER A 208 0.82 -15.76 -24.77
CA SER A 208 0.01 -15.74 -25.98
C SER A 208 -1.44 -15.52 -25.56
N GLU A 209 -2.05 -14.45 -26.04
CA GLU A 209 -3.49 -14.24 -26.06
C GLU A 209 -4.20 -15.53 -26.51
N SER A 210 -4.74 -16.31 -25.57
CA SER A 210 -5.68 -17.42 -25.88
C SER A 210 -6.57 -17.78 -24.69
N ALA A 211 -6.91 -16.81 -23.85
CA ALA A 211 -7.85 -17.01 -22.75
C ALA A 211 -9.11 -16.14 -22.83
N TYR A 212 -9.40 -15.58 -24.01
CA TYR A 212 -10.69 -14.94 -24.31
C TYR A 212 -11.20 -15.42 -25.67
N GLU A 213 -11.60 -16.69 -25.75
CA GLU A 213 -12.61 -17.20 -26.69
C GLU A 213 -13.68 -17.98 -25.92
#